data_AF-Q3SA61-F1
#
_entry.id   AF-Q3SA61-F1
#
_cell.length_a   1.000
_cell.length_b   1.000
_cell.length_c   1.000
_cell.angle_alpha   90.00
_cell.angle_beta   90.00
_cell.angle_gamma   90.00
#
_symmetry.space_group_name_H-M   'P 1'
#
loop_
_entity.id
_entity.type
_entity.pdbx_description
1 polymer ?
#
loop_
_entity_poly.entity_id
_entity_poly.type
_entity_poly.pdbx_seq_one_letter_code
_entity_poly.pdbx_strand_id
1 'polypeptide(L)'
;MKPEDAISKIDDISSIVAVEIPETLELNGIKYNLRADLYSNNPGTLTKYTRLYEELRAEIMKMDEVPEELVKKAIVLRRVVIFLKDYKKESDIDEKKRWLEYARRVKP
;
A
#
# COMPACT_ATOMS: atom_id res chain seq x y z
N MET A 1 -1.04 20.29 -3.75
CA MET A 1 -0.74 20.46 -2.30
C MET A 1 0.77 20.53 -2.06
N LYS A 2 1.23 21.07 -0.93
CA LYS A 2 2.67 21.12 -0.64
C LYS A 2 3.24 19.72 -0.30
N PRO A 3 4.52 19.45 -0.60
CA PRO A 3 5.14 18.16 -0.29
C PRO A 3 5.06 17.76 1.18
N GLU A 4 5.26 18.72 2.08
CA GLU A 4 5.22 18.47 3.54
C GLU A 4 3.84 17.97 3.98
N ASP A 5 2.77 18.58 3.48
CA ASP A 5 1.39 18.14 3.73
C ASP A 5 1.12 16.75 3.14
N ALA A 6 1.61 16.51 1.93
CA ALA A 6 1.49 15.21 1.26
C ALA A 6 2.18 14.11 2.07
N ILE A 7 3.40 14.35 2.54
CA ILE A 7 4.15 13.42 3.38
C ILE A 7 3.46 13.20 4.71
N SER A 8 2.96 14.25 5.36
CA SER A 8 2.21 14.14 6.61
C SER A 8 0.99 13.21 6.45
N LYS A 9 0.24 13.35 5.35
CA LYS A 9 -0.88 12.45 5.01
C LYS A 9 -0.44 11.02 4.72
N ILE A 10 0.68 10.84 4.02
CA ILE A 10 1.25 9.51 3.73
C ILE A 10 1.75 8.84 5.01
N ASP A 11 2.22 9.63 5.99
CA ASP A 11 2.78 9.14 7.24
C ASP A 11 1.69 8.88 8.31
N ASP A 12 0.50 9.45 8.17
CA ASP A 12 -0.65 9.23 9.05
C ASP A 12 -1.19 7.78 8.99
N ILE A 13 -1.06 7.07 10.12
CA ILE A 13 -1.53 5.70 10.29
C ILE A 13 -3.04 5.57 10.02
N SER A 14 -3.83 6.56 10.42
CA SER A 14 -5.29 6.51 10.25
C SER A 14 -5.64 6.49 8.76
N SER A 15 -5.02 7.37 7.98
CA SER A 15 -5.14 7.42 6.52
C SER A 15 -4.72 6.12 5.86
N ILE A 16 -3.64 5.48 6.33
CA ILE A 16 -3.14 4.24 5.72
C ILE A 16 -4.08 3.06 5.99
N VAL A 17 -4.57 2.92 7.22
CA VAL A 17 -5.42 1.79 7.61
C VAL A 17 -6.83 1.90 7.01
N ALA A 18 -7.32 3.12 6.81
CA ALA A 18 -8.64 3.37 6.20
C ALA A 18 -8.69 3.07 4.70
N VAL A 19 -7.55 3.01 4.01
CA VAL A 19 -7.50 2.77 2.56
C VAL A 19 -7.58 1.27 2.25
N GLU A 20 -8.52 0.93 1.37
CA GLU A 20 -8.60 -0.41 0.78
C GLU A 20 -7.48 -0.62 -0.26
N ILE A 21 -6.93 -1.84 -0.29
CA ILE A 21 -5.96 -2.23 -1.32
C ILE A 21 -6.74 -2.56 -2.61
N PRO A 22 -6.59 -1.76 -3.70
CA PRO A 22 -7.24 -2.03 -4.97
C PRO A 22 -6.65 -3.28 -5.62
N GLU A 23 -7.33 -3.82 -6.62
CA GLU A 23 -6.82 -4.96 -7.37
C GLU A 23 -5.53 -4.62 -8.13
N THR A 24 -5.53 -3.44 -8.76
CA THR A 24 -4.40 -2.92 -9.50
C THR A 24 -4.08 -1.48 -9.14
N LEU A 25 -2.81 -1.11 -9.26
CA LEU A 25 -2.33 0.26 -9.12
C LEU A 25 -1.53 0.63 -10.37
N GLU A 26 -1.79 1.81 -10.93
CA GLU A 26 -1.00 2.32 -12.06
C GLU A 26 -0.10 3.46 -11.61
N LEU A 27 1.20 3.33 -11.86
CA LEU A 27 2.22 4.33 -11.56
C LEU A 27 3.10 4.50 -12.79
N ASN A 28 3.24 5.74 -13.27
CA ASN A 28 4.09 6.09 -14.41
C ASN A 28 3.82 5.22 -15.66
N GLY A 29 2.55 4.90 -15.93
CA GLY A 29 2.11 4.05 -17.04
C GLY A 29 2.33 2.54 -16.83
N ILE A 30 2.87 2.12 -15.68
CA ILE A 30 3.08 0.73 -15.32
C ILE A 30 1.95 0.26 -14.40
N LYS A 31 1.29 -0.84 -14.78
CA LYS A 31 0.22 -1.45 -14.00
C LYS A 31 0.76 -2.57 -13.09
N TYR A 32 0.51 -2.44 -11.79
CA TYR A 32 0.87 -3.39 -10.75
C TYR A 32 -0.37 -4.15 -10.27
N ASN A 33 -0.35 -5.49 -10.33
CA ASN A 33 -1.43 -6.33 -9.83
C ASN A 33 -1.25 -6.61 -8.34
N LEU A 34 -1.67 -5.66 -7.49
CA LEU A 34 -1.41 -5.69 -6.05
C LEU A 34 -1.94 -6.96 -5.40
N ARG A 35 -3.22 -7.29 -5.61
CA ARG A 35 -3.83 -8.47 -4.97
C ARG A 35 -3.18 -9.77 -5.41
N ALA A 36 -2.95 -9.94 -6.72
CA ALA A 36 -2.27 -11.13 -7.23
C ALA A 36 -0.87 -11.29 -6.61
N ASP A 37 -0.11 -10.20 -6.53
CA ASP A 37 1.23 -10.22 -5.93
C ASP A 37 1.18 -10.53 -4.42
N LEU A 38 0.20 -9.99 -3.68
CA LEU A 38 -0.01 -10.28 -2.25
C LEU A 38 -0.30 -11.77 -2.00
N TYR A 39 -1.03 -12.44 -2.90
CA TYR A 39 -1.37 -13.86 -2.77
C TYR A 39 -0.34 -14.81 -3.43
N SER A 40 0.59 -14.28 -4.23
CA SER A 40 1.57 -15.08 -4.99
C SER A 40 2.64 -15.79 -4.14
N ASN A 41 2.69 -15.52 -2.83
CA ASN A 41 3.70 -16.00 -1.88
C ASN A 41 5.17 -15.77 -2.33
N ASN A 42 5.39 -14.83 -3.27
CA ASN A 42 6.70 -14.51 -3.78
C ASN A 42 7.51 -13.72 -2.72
N PRO A 43 8.69 -14.22 -2.29
CA PRO A 43 9.47 -13.59 -1.23
C PRO A 43 9.96 -12.19 -1.59
N GLY A 44 10.11 -11.89 -2.88
CA GLY A 44 10.52 -10.59 -3.41
C GLY A 44 9.42 -9.52 -3.44
N THR A 45 8.15 -9.89 -3.21
CA THR A 45 7.02 -8.95 -3.26
C THR A 45 7.15 -7.81 -2.25
N LEU A 46 7.58 -8.11 -1.02
CA LEU A 46 7.82 -7.07 0.00
C LEU A 46 8.91 -6.09 -0.45
N THR A 47 10.03 -6.59 -0.96
CA THR A 47 11.14 -5.77 -1.43
C THR A 47 10.71 -4.89 -2.60
N LYS A 48 9.98 -5.47 -3.57
CA LYS A 48 9.40 -4.76 -4.73
C LYS A 48 8.55 -3.57 -4.30
N TYR A 49 7.55 -3.80 -3.44
CA TYR A 49 6.63 -2.74 -3.04
C TYR A 49 7.22 -1.73 -2.06
N THR A 50 8.19 -2.15 -1.22
CA THR A 50 8.92 -1.21 -0.34
C THR A 50 9.73 -0.22 -1.18
N ARG A 51 10.48 -0.73 -2.17
CA ARG A 51 11.25 0.11 -3.07
C ARG A 51 10.36 1.07 -3.87
N LEU A 52 9.25 0.56 -4.43
CA LEU A 52 8.31 1.38 -5.19
C LEU A 52 7.71 2.51 -4.34
N TYR A 53 7.38 2.22 -3.08
CA TYR A 53 6.91 3.21 -2.12
C TYR A 53 7.97 4.28 -1.83
N GLU A 54 9.21 3.88 -1.57
CA GLU A 54 10.32 4.80 -1.27
C GLU A 54 10.65 5.71 -2.46
N GLU A 55 10.67 5.16 -3.68
CA GLU A 55 10.86 5.91 -4.92
C GLU A 55 9.76 6.96 -5.09
N LEU A 56 8.49 6.58 -4.92
CA LEU A 56 7.36 7.51 -5.03
C LEU A 56 7.38 8.60 -3.95
N ARG A 57 7.74 8.24 -2.70
CA ARG A 57 7.88 9.20 -1.61
C ARG A 57 9.00 10.21 -1.89
N ALA A 58 10.13 9.76 -2.44
CA ALA A 58 11.23 10.62 -2.81
C ALA A 58 10.88 11.54 -4.00
N GLU A 59 10.06 11.07 -4.94
CA GLU A 59 9.53 11.89 -6.02
C GLU A 59 8.63 13.00 -5.47
N ILE A 60 7.65 12.66 -4.62
CA ILE A 60 6.74 13.61 -3.96
C ILE A 60 7.50 14.73 -3.24
N MET A 61 8.58 14.40 -2.53
CA MET A 61 9.41 15.38 -1.82
C MET A 61 10.13 16.38 -2.71
N LYS A 62 10.29 16.08 -4.00
CA LYS A 62 10.98 16.95 -4.98
C LYS A 62 10.02 17.79 -5.82
N MET A 63 8.71 17.58 -5.69
CA MET A 63 7.72 18.33 -6.45
C MET A 63 7.47 19.70 -5.83
N ASP A 64 7.27 20.74 -6.63
CA ASP A 64 6.81 22.05 -6.12
C ASP A 64 5.34 21.98 -5.65
N GLU A 65 4.55 21.19 -6.37
CA GLU A 65 3.17 20.89 -6.06
C GLU A 65 2.85 19.41 -6.31
N VAL A 66 2.27 18.77 -5.30
CA VAL A 66 1.93 17.36 -5.32
C VAL A 66 0.45 17.17 -5.69
N PRO A 67 0.14 16.36 -6.72
CA PRO A 67 -1.22 15.95 -7.03
C PRO A 67 -1.79 15.03 -5.95
N GLU A 68 -3.04 15.25 -5.56
CA GLU A 68 -3.70 14.42 -4.54
C GLU A 68 -3.78 12.94 -4.94
N GLU A 69 -3.97 12.65 -6.23
CA GLU A 69 -3.97 11.28 -6.73
C GLU A 69 -2.63 10.57 -6.48
N LEU A 70 -1.50 11.29 -6.55
CA LEU A 70 -0.19 10.72 -6.28
C LEU A 70 -0.05 10.35 -4.79
N VAL A 71 -0.60 11.19 -3.91
CA VAL A 71 -0.67 10.94 -2.47
C VAL A 71 -1.50 9.70 -2.17
N LYS A 72 -2.69 9.56 -2.78
CA LYS A 72 -3.53 8.36 -2.63
C LYS A 72 -2.79 7.09 -3.05
N LYS A 73 -2.09 7.12 -4.17
CA LYS A 73 -1.28 5.98 -4.64
C LYS A 73 -0.14 5.64 -3.66
N ALA A 74 0.52 6.64 -3.09
CA ALA A 74 1.55 6.44 -2.06
C ALA A 74 0.98 5.82 -0.78
N ILE A 75 -0.21 6.24 -0.34
CA ILE A 75 -0.91 5.64 0.80
C ILE A 75 -1.25 4.17 0.52
N VAL A 76 -1.76 3.84 -0.68
CA VAL A 76 -2.02 2.46 -1.10
C VAL A 76 -0.75 1.61 -1.05
N LEU A 77 0.36 2.10 -1.62
CA LEU A 77 1.64 1.39 -1.57
C LEU A 77 2.12 1.17 -0.13
N ARG A 78 2.00 2.19 0.71
CA ARG A 78 2.35 2.06 2.13
C ARG A 78 1.49 1.02 2.83
N ARG A 79 0.19 0.98 2.54
CA ARG A 79 -0.74 -0.03 3.06
C ARG A 79 -0.33 -1.44 2.64
N VAL A 80 0.06 -1.63 1.37
CA VAL A 80 0.60 -2.90 0.85
C VAL A 80 1.89 -3.31 1.59
N VAL A 81 2.81 -2.38 1.80
CA VAL A 81 4.08 -2.65 2.51
C VAL A 81 3.81 -3.07 3.96
N ILE A 82 2.92 -2.37 4.67
CA ILE A 82 2.52 -2.75 6.04
C ILE A 82 1.90 -4.14 6.04
N PHE A 83 0.94 -4.39 5.15
CA PHE A 83 0.28 -5.68 5.03
C PHE A 83 1.29 -6.81 4.82
N LEU A 84 2.28 -6.64 3.93
CA LEU A 84 3.31 -7.65 3.66
C LEU A 84 4.29 -7.85 4.84
N LYS A 85 4.60 -6.79 5.60
CA LYS A 85 5.45 -6.87 6.80
C LYS A 85 4.74 -7.61 7.93
N ASP A 86 3.46 -7.33 8.13
CA ASP A 86 2.63 -8.04 9.10
C ASP A 86 2.38 -9.49 8.64
N TYR A 87 2.21 -9.70 7.33
CA TYR A 87 2.04 -11.04 6.76
C TYR A 87 3.25 -11.95 7.02
N LYS A 88 4.48 -11.43 6.86
CA LYS A 88 5.73 -12.19 7.07
C LYS A 88 6.09 -12.45 8.54
N LYS A 89 5.50 -11.72 9.51
CA LYS A 89 5.85 -11.87 10.94
C LYS A 89 5.07 -12.95 11.66
N GLU A 90 3.88 -13.33 11.20
CA GLU A 90 3.05 -14.29 11.92
C GLU A 90 3.14 -15.69 11.31
N SER A 91 3.66 -16.59 12.13
CA SER A 91 3.41 -18.02 12.15
C SER A 91 1.92 -18.39 12.40
N ASP A 92 0.98 -17.43 12.37
CA ASP A 92 -0.44 -17.58 12.72
C ASP A 92 -1.35 -17.46 11.48
N ILE A 93 -1.37 -18.52 10.69
CA ILE A 93 -2.16 -18.63 9.46
C ILE A 93 -3.69 -18.64 9.75
N ASP A 94 -4.12 -19.02 10.95
CA ASP A 94 -5.54 -19.22 11.27
C ASP A 94 -6.30 -17.95 11.71
N GLU A 95 -5.62 -16.98 12.32
CA GLU A 95 -6.24 -15.68 12.65
C GLU A 95 -6.42 -14.82 11.38
N LYS A 96 -5.52 -14.99 10.40
CA LYS A 96 -5.60 -14.35 9.09
C LYS A 96 -6.68 -14.90 8.18
N LYS A 97 -6.97 -16.21 8.24
CA LYS A 97 -8.16 -16.79 7.59
C LYS A 97 -9.44 -16.15 8.12
N ARG A 98 -9.53 -15.91 9.44
CA ARG A 98 -10.68 -15.22 10.04
C ARG A 98 -10.80 -13.76 9.57
N TRP A 99 -9.69 -13.04 9.44
CA TRP A 99 -9.70 -11.69 8.86
C TRP A 99 -10.12 -11.65 7.38
N LEU A 100 -9.68 -12.63 6.58
CA LEU A 100 -10.10 -12.77 5.18
C LEU A 100 -11.58 -13.16 5.04
N GLU A 101 -12.10 -14.02 5.93
CA GLU A 101 -13.54 -14.32 5.99
C GLU A 101 -14.36 -13.13 6.45
N TYR A 102 -13.86 -12.35 7.41
CA TYR A 102 -14.50 -11.12 7.86
C TYR A 102 -14.56 -10.09 6.71
N ALA A 103 -13.43 -9.81 6.05
CA ALA A 103 -13.39 -8.90 4.90
C ALA A 103 -14.29 -9.36 3.73
N ARG A 104 -14.52 -10.68 3.58
CA ARG A 104 -15.51 -11.21 2.63
C ARG A 104 -16.96 -11.00 3.08
N ARG A 105 -17.25 -11.03 4.38
CA ARG A 105 -18.60 -10.85 4.96
C ARG A 105 -19.05 -9.39 5.05
N VAL A 106 -18.12 -8.44 5.16
CA VAL A 106 -18.45 -7.01 5.37
C VAL A 106 -18.58 -6.23 4.05
N LYS A 107 -18.59 -6.91 2.89
CA LYS A 107 -19.02 -6.25 1.64
C LYS A 107 -20.55 -6.06 1.65
N PRO A 108 -21.06 -4.83 1.45
CA PRO A 108 -22.47 -4.63 1.10
C PRO A 108 -22.79 -5.22 -0.28
#